data_AF-A0A2C5ZYQ3-F1
#
_entry.id   AF-A0A2C5ZYQ3-F1
#
_cell.length_a   1.000
_cell.length_b   1.000
_cell.length_c   1.000
_cell.angle_alpha   90.00
_cell.angle_beta   90.00
_cell.angle_gamma   90.00
#
_symmetry.space_group_name_H-M   'P 1'
#
loop_
_entity.id
_entity.type
_entity.pdbx_description
1 polymer ?
#
loop_
_entity_poly.entity_id
_entity_poly.type
_entity_poly.pdbx_seq_one_letter_code
_entity_poly.pdbx_strand_id
1 'polypeptide(L)'
;MHIAVSARNNYMLYRLAQQPGVDVDCTNFQGMSPLMFAVWHFSVARLPNEYKDMLEAIKWLLARGADPNKQSRRASNAPPLVLAVQGDIIDVASAHAQLKSLIILLVDNGAEINRPRADGQSIIHLLSQAILDLSGSKGLEDILAYLVSLGGDINLPSRPGGQTILSEFLHKDCPPCLMRKMLDLGAAIQPYEADKALRLWSNSSKLRQSYDAPKLLQEHVSPEGYAEAFRAALLCRDKSVFNDLHDVCRSPINASELVSLALAPRKRNLSEVMQRLDFDANYVSDSGRSYLHTIVARLGTDKCKLKTFCDDARLFIRMGTSLRIRDAEGLTVVQCLRRKEKAVGDTQRYAELRLLLLDAQEAELDVI
;
A
#
# COMPACT_ATOMS: atom_id res chain seq x y z
N MET A 1 -22.72 -22.94 -34.67
CA MET A 1 -22.62 -23.04 -33.21
C MET A 1 -22.99 -21.72 -32.53
N HIS A 2 -22.28 -20.61 -32.77
CA HIS A 2 -22.55 -19.31 -32.11
C HIS A 2 -23.98 -18.79 -32.26
N ILE A 3 -24.60 -18.95 -33.45
CA ILE A 3 -26.00 -18.54 -33.67
C ILE A 3 -26.95 -19.32 -32.75
N ALA A 4 -26.73 -20.62 -32.56
CA ALA A 4 -27.57 -21.44 -31.69
C ALA A 4 -27.43 -21.01 -30.21
N VAL A 5 -26.21 -20.70 -29.77
CA VAL A 5 -25.94 -20.13 -28.44
C VAL A 5 -26.64 -18.77 -28.28
N SER A 6 -26.47 -17.86 -29.25
CA SER A 6 -27.07 -16.52 -29.23
C SER A 6 -28.59 -16.57 -29.17
N ALA A 7 -29.21 -17.51 -29.91
CA ALA A 7 -30.64 -17.70 -29.95
C ALA A 7 -31.17 -18.48 -28.72
N ARG A 8 -30.29 -18.87 -27.78
CA ARG A 8 -30.61 -19.74 -26.63
C ARG A 8 -31.33 -21.02 -27.06
N ASN A 9 -31.03 -21.48 -28.26
CA ASN A 9 -31.67 -22.65 -28.85
C ASN A 9 -30.82 -23.88 -28.54
N ASN A 10 -30.95 -24.33 -27.30
CA ASN A 10 -30.25 -25.50 -26.78
C ASN A 10 -30.50 -26.73 -27.67
N TYR A 11 -31.73 -26.94 -28.14
CA TYR A 11 -32.05 -28.01 -29.09
C TYR A 11 -31.19 -27.97 -30.36
N MET A 12 -31.08 -26.82 -31.02
CA MET A 12 -30.26 -26.67 -32.22
C MET A 12 -28.77 -26.80 -31.90
N LEU A 13 -28.31 -26.30 -30.75
CA LEU A 13 -26.93 -26.48 -30.31
C LEU A 13 -26.59 -27.97 -30.18
N TYR A 14 -27.47 -28.74 -29.52
CA TYR A 14 -27.33 -30.19 -29.35
C TYR A 14 -27.33 -30.93 -30.70
N ARG A 15 -28.25 -30.58 -31.60
CA ARG A 15 -28.35 -31.20 -32.94
C ARG A 15 -27.12 -30.92 -33.79
N LEU A 16 -26.62 -29.68 -33.76
CA LEU A 16 -25.48 -29.27 -34.57
C LEU A 16 -24.23 -30.03 -34.15
N ALA A 17 -23.90 -30.06 -32.87
CA ALA A 17 -22.65 -30.71 -32.46
C ALA A 17 -22.75 -32.24 -32.29
N GLN A 18 -23.90 -32.85 -32.57
CA GLN A 18 -24.00 -34.28 -32.89
C GLN A 18 -23.59 -34.61 -34.33
N GLN A 19 -23.49 -33.61 -35.22
CA GLN A 19 -23.07 -33.85 -36.59
C GLN A 19 -21.57 -34.18 -36.65
N PRO A 20 -21.16 -35.21 -37.42
CA PRO A 20 -19.75 -35.52 -37.59
C PRO A 20 -19.02 -34.34 -38.27
N GLY A 21 -17.80 -34.06 -37.80
CA GLY A 21 -16.94 -33.01 -38.35
C GLY A 21 -17.23 -31.58 -37.85
N VAL A 22 -18.14 -31.41 -36.88
CA VAL A 22 -18.36 -30.09 -36.26
C VAL A 22 -17.23 -29.75 -35.31
N ASP A 23 -16.50 -28.68 -35.64
CA ASP A 23 -15.52 -28.06 -34.76
C ASP A 23 -16.23 -27.29 -33.63
N VAL A 24 -16.22 -27.88 -32.42
CA VAL A 24 -16.79 -27.28 -31.21
C VAL A 24 -16.04 -26.02 -30.76
N ASP A 25 -14.82 -25.83 -31.23
CA ASP A 25 -13.94 -24.72 -30.91
C ASP A 25 -13.79 -23.73 -32.07
N CYS A 26 -14.70 -23.79 -33.05
CA CYS A 26 -14.78 -22.86 -34.16
C CYS A 26 -14.89 -21.41 -33.66
N THR A 27 -14.22 -20.46 -34.30
CA THR A 27 -14.23 -19.07 -33.84
C THR A 27 -15.14 -18.19 -34.70
N ASN A 28 -15.88 -17.28 -34.07
CA ASN A 28 -16.60 -16.22 -34.78
C ASN A 28 -15.64 -15.11 -35.28
N PHE A 29 -16.17 -14.04 -35.90
CA PHE A 29 -15.38 -12.90 -36.38
C PHE A 29 -14.65 -12.11 -35.26
N GLN A 30 -15.04 -12.32 -33.99
CA GLN A 30 -14.37 -11.74 -32.82
C GLN A 30 -13.29 -12.68 -32.25
N GLY A 31 -13.09 -13.85 -32.86
CA GLY A 31 -12.16 -14.86 -32.38
C GLY A 31 -12.65 -15.63 -31.16
N MET A 32 -13.95 -15.58 -30.83
CA MET A 32 -14.51 -16.31 -29.69
C MET A 32 -14.98 -17.70 -30.11
N SER A 33 -14.65 -18.72 -29.31
CA SER A 33 -15.27 -20.04 -29.43
C SER A 33 -16.75 -19.98 -29.02
N PRO A 34 -17.58 -21.00 -29.33
CA PRO A 34 -18.96 -21.06 -28.87
C PRO A 34 -19.03 -21.09 -27.33
N LEU A 35 -18.04 -21.72 -26.67
CA LEU A 35 -17.92 -21.74 -25.21
C LEU A 35 -17.71 -20.33 -24.66
N MET A 36 -16.74 -19.59 -25.19
CA MET A 36 -16.49 -18.21 -24.78
C MET A 36 -17.70 -17.31 -25.01
N PHE A 37 -18.40 -17.51 -26.13
CA PHE A 37 -19.60 -16.76 -26.46
C PHE A 37 -20.73 -17.03 -25.46
N ALA A 38 -20.93 -18.29 -25.05
CA ALA A 38 -21.89 -18.67 -24.03
C ALA A 38 -21.54 -18.09 -22.65
N VAL A 39 -20.27 -18.12 -22.27
CA VAL A 39 -19.79 -17.55 -21.00
C VAL A 39 -19.93 -16.03 -20.96
N TRP A 40 -19.61 -15.34 -22.06
CA TRP A 40 -19.83 -13.90 -22.13
C TRP A 40 -21.32 -13.55 -22.00
N HIS A 41 -22.20 -14.27 -22.71
CA HIS A 41 -23.65 -14.08 -22.57
C HIS A 41 -24.18 -14.40 -21.17
N PHE A 42 -23.59 -15.38 -20.47
CA PHE A 42 -23.89 -15.66 -19.08
C PHE A 42 -23.51 -14.47 -18.18
N SER A 43 -22.34 -13.85 -18.39
CA SER A 43 -21.86 -12.72 -17.58
C SER A 43 -22.72 -11.45 -17.67
N VAL A 44 -23.50 -11.31 -18.75
CA VAL A 44 -24.40 -10.18 -18.98
C VAL A 44 -25.88 -10.57 -18.88
N ALA A 45 -26.17 -11.79 -18.45
CA ALA A 45 -27.52 -12.29 -18.27
C ALA A 45 -28.22 -11.54 -17.12
N ARG A 46 -29.52 -11.29 -17.26
CA ARG A 46 -30.30 -10.51 -16.29
C ARG A 46 -31.47 -11.29 -15.71
N LEU A 47 -31.90 -12.36 -16.37
CA LEU A 47 -33.06 -13.14 -15.96
C LEU A 47 -32.65 -14.58 -15.58
N PRO A 48 -33.30 -15.21 -14.57
CA PRO A 48 -32.97 -16.57 -14.10
C PRO A 48 -32.96 -17.64 -15.20
N ASN A 49 -33.88 -17.55 -16.17
CA ASN A 49 -33.94 -18.48 -17.30
C ASN A 49 -32.72 -18.38 -18.22
N GLU A 50 -32.17 -17.17 -18.39
CA GLU A 50 -30.98 -16.95 -19.22
C GLU A 50 -29.74 -17.62 -18.63
N TYR A 51 -29.57 -17.52 -17.30
CA TYR A 51 -28.51 -18.24 -16.59
C TYR A 51 -28.62 -19.74 -16.78
N LYS A 52 -29.84 -20.29 -16.66
CA LYS A 52 -30.09 -21.72 -16.85
C LYS A 52 -29.76 -22.15 -18.29
N ASP A 53 -30.28 -21.44 -19.29
CA ASP A 53 -30.07 -21.77 -20.70
C ASP A 53 -28.59 -21.72 -21.06
N MET A 54 -27.87 -20.70 -20.57
CA MET A 54 -26.42 -20.58 -20.81
C MET A 54 -25.62 -21.64 -20.07
N LEU A 55 -25.94 -21.97 -18.81
CA LEU A 55 -25.27 -23.06 -18.09
C LEU A 55 -25.45 -24.40 -18.78
N GLU A 56 -26.64 -24.69 -19.32
CA GLU A 56 -26.89 -25.89 -20.11
C GLU A 56 -26.03 -25.93 -21.38
N ALA A 57 -25.97 -24.80 -22.12
CA ALA A 57 -25.12 -24.68 -23.29
C ALA A 57 -23.63 -24.89 -22.96
N ILE A 58 -23.15 -24.28 -21.87
CA ILE A 58 -21.75 -24.39 -21.41
C ILE A 58 -21.42 -25.83 -21.01
N LYS A 59 -22.26 -26.47 -20.17
CA LYS A 59 -22.08 -27.88 -19.77
C LYS A 59 -21.93 -28.78 -20.98
N TRP A 60 -22.76 -28.54 -21.99
CA TRP A 60 -22.78 -29.38 -23.16
C TRP A 60 -21.56 -29.16 -24.06
N LEU A 61 -21.16 -27.91 -24.27
CA LEU A 61 -19.95 -27.57 -25.02
C LEU A 61 -18.70 -28.21 -24.39
N LEU A 62 -18.56 -28.11 -23.06
CA LEU A 62 -17.48 -28.76 -22.31
C LEU A 62 -17.52 -30.29 -22.45
N ALA A 63 -18.71 -30.90 -22.32
CA ALA A 63 -18.89 -32.34 -22.51
C ALA A 63 -18.55 -32.84 -23.92
N ARG A 64 -18.44 -31.95 -24.91
CA ARG A 64 -17.97 -32.25 -26.28
C ARG A 64 -16.52 -31.85 -26.54
N GLY A 65 -15.77 -31.51 -25.49
CA GLY A 65 -14.35 -31.22 -25.58
C GLY A 65 -14.04 -29.80 -26.04
N ALA A 66 -14.95 -28.84 -25.88
CA ALA A 66 -14.61 -27.43 -26.07
C ALA A 66 -13.50 -27.05 -25.08
N ASP A 67 -12.43 -26.44 -25.57
CA ASP A 67 -11.26 -26.06 -24.76
C ASP A 67 -11.61 -24.93 -23.77
N PRO A 68 -11.59 -25.20 -22.44
CA PRO A 68 -11.91 -24.20 -21.42
C PRO A 68 -10.85 -23.11 -21.25
N ASN A 69 -9.70 -23.27 -21.91
CA ASN A 69 -8.57 -22.36 -21.87
C ASN A 69 -8.34 -21.59 -23.17
N LYS A 70 -9.18 -21.82 -24.19
CA LYS A 70 -9.06 -21.17 -25.48
C LYS A 70 -9.18 -19.65 -25.35
N GLN A 71 -8.24 -18.90 -25.92
CA GLN A 71 -8.22 -17.45 -25.78
C GLN A 71 -8.82 -16.75 -27.00
N SER A 72 -9.43 -15.58 -26.77
CA SER A 72 -9.97 -14.76 -27.86
C SER A 72 -8.86 -14.20 -28.74
N ARG A 73 -9.08 -14.12 -30.06
CA ARG A 73 -8.10 -13.50 -30.98
C ARG A 73 -8.10 -11.95 -30.94
N ARG A 74 -8.94 -11.33 -30.09
CA ARG A 74 -9.08 -9.86 -30.00
C ARG A 74 -8.25 -9.26 -28.87
N ALA A 75 -8.29 -7.93 -28.76
CA ALA A 75 -7.51 -7.11 -27.83
C ALA A 75 -7.51 -7.57 -26.35
N SER A 76 -8.53 -8.30 -25.90
CA SER A 76 -8.55 -8.82 -24.52
C SER A 76 -7.80 -10.15 -24.35
N ASN A 77 -7.64 -11.00 -25.37
CA ASN A 77 -7.06 -12.35 -25.29
C ASN A 77 -7.53 -13.16 -24.05
N ALA A 78 -8.79 -12.99 -23.66
CA ALA A 78 -9.32 -13.50 -22.41
C ALA A 78 -9.77 -14.96 -22.55
N PRO A 79 -9.38 -15.87 -21.62
CA PRO A 79 -9.95 -17.21 -21.55
C PRO A 79 -11.39 -17.19 -21.00
N PRO A 80 -12.19 -18.27 -21.21
CA PRO A 80 -13.55 -18.41 -20.69
C PRO A 80 -13.68 -18.02 -19.21
N LEU A 81 -12.76 -18.47 -18.36
CA LEU A 81 -12.82 -18.18 -16.93
C LEU A 81 -12.74 -16.67 -16.62
N VAL A 82 -11.89 -15.93 -17.34
CA VAL A 82 -11.79 -14.45 -17.18
C VAL A 82 -13.03 -13.75 -17.73
N LEU A 83 -13.60 -14.24 -18.84
CA LEU A 83 -14.82 -13.68 -19.42
C LEU A 83 -16.02 -13.74 -18.47
N ALA A 84 -16.06 -14.72 -17.55
CA ALA A 84 -17.15 -14.88 -16.58
C ALA A 84 -17.34 -13.66 -15.66
N VAL A 85 -16.30 -12.86 -15.45
CA VAL A 85 -16.29 -11.69 -14.54
C VAL A 85 -16.18 -10.37 -15.33
N GLN A 86 -16.23 -10.40 -16.67
CA GLN A 86 -16.05 -9.23 -17.53
C GLN A 86 -17.37 -8.47 -17.83
N GLY A 87 -18.51 -8.96 -17.32
CA GLY A 87 -19.80 -8.28 -17.39
C GLY A 87 -19.86 -7.02 -16.51
N ASP A 88 -21.03 -6.38 -16.43
CA ASP A 88 -21.22 -5.24 -15.53
C ASP A 88 -21.01 -5.69 -14.07
N ILE A 89 -20.14 -4.97 -13.35
CA ILE A 89 -19.70 -5.32 -11.99
C ILE A 89 -20.91 -5.44 -11.05
N ILE A 90 -21.94 -4.61 -11.24
CA ILE A 90 -23.17 -4.63 -10.43
C ILE A 90 -23.96 -5.93 -10.64
N ASP A 91 -24.06 -6.38 -11.90
CA ASP A 91 -24.76 -7.62 -12.27
C ASP A 91 -24.03 -8.84 -11.67
N VAL A 92 -22.69 -8.82 -11.72
CA VAL A 92 -21.82 -9.89 -11.18
C VAL A 92 -22.02 -10.11 -9.68
N ALA A 93 -22.17 -9.04 -8.88
CA ALA A 93 -22.40 -9.19 -7.44
C ALA A 93 -23.80 -9.73 -7.10
N SER A 94 -24.81 -9.34 -7.87
CA SER A 94 -26.18 -9.84 -7.68
C SER A 94 -26.31 -11.33 -8.02
N ALA A 95 -25.49 -11.81 -8.97
CA ALA A 95 -25.51 -13.18 -9.48
C ALA A 95 -24.33 -14.04 -9.00
N HIS A 96 -23.76 -13.76 -7.81
CA HIS A 96 -22.59 -14.46 -7.28
C HIS A 96 -22.78 -15.99 -7.15
N ALA A 97 -24.00 -16.46 -6.84
CA ALA A 97 -24.29 -17.91 -6.78
C ALA A 97 -24.18 -18.58 -8.16
N GLN A 98 -24.68 -17.91 -9.19
CA GLN A 98 -24.59 -18.36 -10.58
C GLN A 98 -23.12 -18.29 -11.04
N LEU A 99 -22.43 -17.19 -10.77
CA LEU A 99 -21.00 -17.06 -11.09
C LEU A 99 -20.17 -18.18 -10.44
N LYS A 100 -20.40 -18.48 -9.15
CA LYS A 100 -19.74 -19.59 -8.47
C LYS A 100 -19.99 -20.93 -9.18
N SER A 101 -21.24 -21.18 -9.59
CA SER A 101 -21.61 -22.40 -10.33
C SER A 101 -20.90 -22.50 -11.69
N LEU A 102 -20.77 -21.37 -12.40
CA LEU A 102 -20.03 -21.30 -13.65
C LEU A 102 -18.53 -21.55 -13.45
N ILE A 103 -17.92 -20.93 -12.43
CA ILE A 103 -16.51 -21.11 -12.09
C ILE A 103 -16.23 -22.58 -11.77
N ILE A 104 -17.05 -23.21 -10.93
CA ILE A 104 -16.95 -24.65 -10.61
C ILE A 104 -16.96 -25.46 -11.91
N LEU A 105 -17.96 -25.22 -12.76
CA LEU A 105 -18.10 -25.95 -14.02
C LEU A 105 -16.88 -25.83 -14.94
N LEU A 106 -16.32 -24.62 -15.08
CA LEU A 106 -15.15 -24.39 -15.91
C LEU A 106 -13.89 -25.04 -15.32
N VAL A 107 -13.66 -24.87 -14.02
CA VAL A 107 -12.48 -25.44 -13.33
C VAL A 107 -12.53 -26.97 -13.32
N ASP A 108 -13.68 -27.57 -13.06
CA ASP A 108 -13.88 -29.03 -13.09
C ASP A 108 -13.59 -29.63 -14.48
N ASN A 109 -13.70 -28.82 -15.54
CA ASN A 109 -13.38 -29.22 -16.91
C ASN A 109 -11.97 -28.81 -17.34
N GLY A 110 -11.12 -28.33 -16.43
CA GLY A 110 -9.71 -28.03 -16.68
C GLY A 110 -9.38 -26.58 -17.00
N ALA A 111 -10.26 -25.62 -16.67
CA ALA A 111 -9.92 -24.20 -16.78
C ALA A 111 -8.77 -23.82 -15.83
N GLU A 112 -7.73 -23.19 -16.37
CA GLU A 112 -6.56 -22.69 -15.66
C GLU A 112 -6.90 -21.40 -14.90
N ILE A 113 -6.90 -21.45 -13.56
CA ILE A 113 -7.29 -20.32 -12.70
C ILE A 113 -6.38 -19.11 -12.89
N ASN A 114 -5.09 -19.34 -13.04
CA ASN A 114 -4.07 -18.28 -13.11
C ASN A 114 -3.84 -17.78 -14.55
N ARG A 115 -4.57 -18.31 -15.54
CA ARG A 115 -4.35 -17.93 -16.95
C ARG A 115 -4.77 -16.48 -17.18
N PRO A 116 -3.84 -15.59 -17.56
CA PRO A 116 -4.14 -14.18 -17.72
C PRO A 116 -4.72 -13.86 -19.10
N ARG A 117 -5.38 -12.71 -19.18
CA ARG A 117 -5.76 -12.06 -20.45
C ARG A 117 -4.58 -11.23 -21.00
N ALA A 118 -4.76 -10.56 -22.14
CA ALA A 118 -3.68 -9.86 -22.87
C ALA A 118 -2.89 -8.84 -22.04
N ASP A 119 -3.54 -8.15 -21.11
CA ASP A 119 -2.92 -7.13 -20.26
C ASP A 119 -2.31 -7.69 -18.98
N GLY A 120 -2.32 -9.01 -18.84
CA GLY A 120 -1.78 -9.81 -17.74
C GLY A 120 -2.75 -10.02 -16.56
N GLN A 121 -3.99 -9.51 -16.63
CA GLN A 121 -4.98 -9.73 -15.58
C GLN A 121 -5.62 -11.14 -15.65
N SER A 122 -5.58 -11.86 -14.53
CA SER A 122 -6.32 -13.13 -14.32
C SER A 122 -7.72 -12.89 -13.74
N ILE A 123 -8.50 -13.97 -13.53
CA ILE A 123 -9.83 -13.87 -12.90
C ILE A 123 -9.75 -13.24 -11.50
N ILE A 124 -8.71 -13.57 -10.73
CA ILE A 124 -8.51 -13.04 -9.37
C ILE A 124 -8.33 -11.52 -9.40
N HIS A 125 -7.59 -10.99 -10.37
CA HIS A 125 -7.41 -9.54 -10.53
C HIS A 125 -8.74 -8.83 -10.75
N LEU A 126 -9.55 -9.31 -11.70
CA LEU A 126 -10.84 -8.71 -12.02
C LEU A 126 -11.83 -8.83 -10.85
N LEU A 127 -11.84 -9.98 -10.18
CA LEU A 127 -12.70 -10.20 -9.02
C LEU A 127 -12.33 -9.29 -7.85
N SER A 128 -11.03 -9.15 -7.56
CA SER A 128 -10.53 -8.24 -6.53
C SER A 128 -10.88 -6.77 -6.82
N GLN A 129 -10.80 -6.36 -8.09
CA GLN A 129 -11.29 -5.03 -8.53
C GLN A 129 -12.79 -4.87 -8.29
N ALA A 130 -13.59 -5.85 -8.70
CA ALA A 130 -15.04 -5.82 -8.48
C ALA A 130 -15.40 -5.75 -6.98
N ILE A 131 -14.67 -6.47 -6.12
CA ILE A 131 -14.86 -6.41 -4.66
C ILE A 131 -14.56 -5.02 -4.12
N LEU A 132 -13.48 -4.37 -4.58
CA LEU A 132 -13.13 -3.01 -4.18
C LEU A 132 -14.19 -1.99 -4.63
N ASP A 133 -14.57 -2.04 -5.90
CA ASP A 133 -15.50 -1.07 -6.49
C ASP A 133 -16.90 -1.16 -5.88
N LEU A 134 -17.28 -2.36 -5.38
CA LEU A 134 -18.54 -2.60 -4.68
C LEU A 134 -18.43 -2.59 -3.14
N SER A 135 -17.32 -2.09 -2.59
CA SER A 135 -17.11 -1.94 -1.14
C SER A 135 -17.25 -3.24 -0.33
N GLY A 136 -16.77 -4.39 -0.84
CA GLY A 136 -16.71 -5.65 -0.07
C GLY A 136 -17.98 -6.50 -0.17
N SER A 137 -18.39 -6.88 -1.39
CA SER A 137 -19.49 -7.84 -1.57
C SER A 137 -19.11 -9.21 -1.03
N LYS A 138 -19.74 -9.65 0.08
CA LYS A 138 -19.48 -10.96 0.71
C LYS A 138 -19.53 -12.13 -0.27
N GLY A 139 -20.50 -12.11 -1.20
CA GLY A 139 -20.64 -13.15 -2.22
C GLY A 139 -19.42 -13.24 -3.15
N LEU A 140 -18.84 -12.09 -3.53
CA LEU A 140 -17.62 -12.06 -4.34
C LEU A 140 -16.38 -12.44 -3.53
N GLU A 141 -16.31 -12.02 -2.27
CA GLU A 141 -15.23 -12.44 -1.37
C GLU A 141 -15.22 -13.97 -1.15
N ASP A 142 -16.40 -14.61 -1.08
CA ASP A 142 -16.51 -16.07 -0.94
C ASP A 142 -16.07 -16.80 -2.21
N ILE A 143 -16.33 -16.21 -3.39
CA ILE A 143 -15.82 -16.72 -4.67
C ILE A 143 -14.29 -16.57 -4.72
N LEU A 144 -13.75 -15.44 -4.27
CA LEU A 144 -12.32 -15.21 -4.22
C LEU A 144 -11.63 -16.24 -3.31
N ALA A 145 -12.17 -16.45 -2.10
CA ALA A 145 -11.67 -17.47 -1.19
C ALA A 145 -11.70 -18.88 -1.82
N TYR A 146 -12.77 -19.20 -2.56
CA TYR A 146 -12.87 -20.46 -3.28
C TYR A 146 -11.82 -20.60 -4.39
N LEU A 147 -11.59 -19.57 -5.20
CA LEU A 147 -10.55 -19.57 -6.24
C LEU A 147 -9.15 -19.77 -5.65
N VAL A 148 -8.85 -19.09 -4.54
CA VAL A 148 -7.58 -19.29 -3.81
C VAL A 148 -7.47 -20.72 -3.29
N SER A 149 -8.54 -21.30 -2.73
CA SER A 149 -8.53 -22.70 -2.26
C SER A 149 -8.28 -23.73 -3.35
N LEU A 150 -8.56 -23.38 -4.61
CA LEU A 150 -8.31 -24.21 -5.79
C LEU A 150 -6.91 -24.02 -6.40
N GLY A 151 -6.02 -23.25 -5.76
CA GLY A 151 -4.67 -22.96 -6.27
C GLY A 151 -4.57 -21.65 -7.08
N GLY A 152 -5.56 -20.78 -6.96
CA GLY A 152 -5.50 -19.42 -7.47
C GLY A 152 -4.44 -18.59 -6.75
N ASP A 153 -3.51 -18.01 -7.52
CA ASP A 153 -2.41 -17.22 -6.98
C ASP A 153 -2.84 -15.77 -6.76
N ILE A 154 -3.07 -15.42 -5.49
CA ILE A 154 -3.45 -14.08 -5.05
C ILE A 154 -2.30 -13.07 -5.13
N ASN A 155 -1.05 -13.55 -5.25
CA ASN A 155 0.15 -12.72 -5.37
C ASN A 155 0.62 -12.57 -6.81
N LEU A 156 -0.08 -13.18 -7.78
CA LEU A 156 0.23 -13.05 -9.19
C LEU A 156 0.17 -11.55 -9.58
N PRO A 157 1.26 -10.96 -10.09
CA PRO A 157 1.23 -9.57 -10.49
C PRO A 157 0.48 -9.42 -11.82
N SER A 158 -0.20 -8.29 -11.99
CA SER A 158 -1.01 -8.02 -13.19
C SER A 158 -0.17 -7.95 -14.47
N ARG A 159 1.15 -7.73 -14.36
CA ARG A 159 2.14 -7.77 -15.44
C ARG A 159 3.47 -8.26 -14.87
N PRO A 160 4.39 -8.79 -15.69
CA PRO A 160 5.75 -9.09 -15.23
C PRO A 160 6.40 -7.85 -14.59
N GLY A 161 6.84 -7.96 -13.32
CA GLY A 161 7.39 -6.84 -12.54
C GLY A 161 6.36 -5.78 -12.13
N GLY A 162 5.06 -6.05 -12.31
CA GLY A 162 3.95 -5.19 -11.92
C GLY A 162 3.61 -5.27 -10.43
N GLN A 163 2.64 -4.45 -10.04
CA GLN A 163 2.13 -4.46 -8.66
C GLN A 163 1.25 -5.68 -8.40
N THR A 164 1.30 -6.17 -7.17
CA THR A 164 0.35 -7.16 -6.65
C THR A 164 -1.03 -6.53 -6.41
N ILE A 165 -2.02 -7.39 -6.22
CA ILE A 165 -3.37 -6.99 -5.83
C ILE A 165 -3.34 -6.18 -4.52
N LEU A 166 -2.51 -6.58 -3.54
CA LEU A 166 -2.37 -5.83 -2.30
C LEU A 166 -1.81 -4.42 -2.51
N SER A 167 -0.80 -4.24 -3.37
CA SER A 167 -0.30 -2.89 -3.68
C SER A 167 -1.38 -2.01 -4.29
N GLU A 168 -2.28 -2.57 -5.10
CA GLU A 168 -3.40 -1.81 -5.65
C GLU A 168 -4.43 -1.43 -4.57
N PHE A 169 -4.69 -2.32 -3.62
CA PHE A 169 -5.58 -2.08 -2.49
C PHE A 169 -5.05 -1.00 -1.54
N LEU A 170 -3.72 -0.88 -1.39
CA LEU A 170 -3.10 0.17 -0.57
C LEU A 170 -3.34 1.58 -1.13
N HIS A 171 -3.58 1.73 -2.44
CA HIS A 171 -3.84 3.01 -3.08
C HIS A 171 -5.31 3.44 -3.01
N LYS A 172 -6.21 2.49 -2.94
CA LYS A 172 -7.65 2.75 -2.84
C LYS A 172 -8.02 2.89 -1.35
N ASP A 173 -9.13 3.57 -1.06
CA ASP A 173 -9.67 3.66 0.30
C ASP A 173 -10.30 2.31 0.72
N CYS A 174 -9.45 1.27 0.81
CA CYS A 174 -9.86 -0.10 1.07
C CYS A 174 -10.38 -0.23 2.51
N PRO A 175 -11.54 -0.87 2.72
CA PRO A 175 -12.02 -1.22 4.05
C PRO A 175 -11.00 -2.09 4.81
N PRO A 176 -10.75 -1.85 6.11
CA PRO A 176 -9.80 -2.63 6.88
C PRO A 176 -10.10 -4.14 6.95
N CYS A 177 -11.38 -4.49 6.97
CA CYS A 177 -11.84 -5.88 6.94
C CYS A 177 -11.45 -6.61 5.66
N LEU A 178 -11.55 -5.93 4.51
CA LEU A 178 -11.21 -6.50 3.21
C LEU A 178 -9.70 -6.73 3.10
N MET A 179 -8.89 -5.75 3.54
CA MET A 179 -7.44 -5.89 3.59
C MET A 179 -7.02 -7.08 4.46
N ARG A 180 -7.61 -7.23 5.65
CA ARG A 180 -7.34 -8.38 6.52
C ARG A 180 -7.70 -9.71 5.86
N LYS A 181 -8.86 -9.77 5.19
CA LYS A 181 -9.28 -10.98 4.48
C LYS A 181 -8.32 -11.35 3.34
N MET A 182 -7.77 -10.37 2.61
CA MET A 182 -6.75 -10.66 1.60
C MET A 182 -5.50 -11.28 2.23
N LEU A 183 -5.03 -10.74 3.35
CA LEU A 183 -3.89 -11.28 4.10
C LEU A 183 -4.18 -12.71 4.63
N ASP A 184 -5.39 -12.95 5.15
CA ASP A 184 -5.82 -14.27 5.62
C ASP A 184 -5.87 -15.31 4.47
N LEU A 185 -6.13 -14.86 3.24
CA LEU A 185 -6.06 -15.69 2.03
C LEU A 185 -4.63 -15.93 1.52
N GLY A 186 -3.60 -15.44 2.23
CA GLY A 186 -2.20 -15.63 1.86
C GLY A 186 -1.65 -14.57 0.90
N ALA A 187 -2.36 -13.44 0.73
CA ALA A 187 -1.79 -12.31 0.02
C ALA A 187 -0.63 -11.73 0.83
N ALA A 188 0.49 -11.45 0.17
CA ALA A 188 1.72 -10.95 0.76
C ALA A 188 2.19 -9.68 0.05
N ILE A 189 2.58 -8.69 0.84
CA ILE A 189 3.23 -7.48 0.33
C ILE A 189 4.63 -7.89 -0.12
N GLN A 190 4.94 -7.68 -1.39
CA GLN A 190 6.22 -8.10 -1.95
C GLN A 190 7.34 -7.15 -1.51
N PRO A 191 8.61 -7.59 -1.51
CA PRO A 191 9.71 -6.76 -1.02
C PRO A 191 9.84 -5.41 -1.75
N TYR A 192 9.62 -5.37 -3.07
CA TYR A 192 9.63 -4.14 -3.86
C TYR A 192 8.46 -3.19 -3.57
N GLU A 193 7.48 -3.63 -2.78
CA GLU A 193 6.30 -2.85 -2.37
C GLU A 193 6.38 -2.43 -0.89
N ALA A 194 7.31 -2.99 -0.12
CA ALA A 194 7.37 -2.86 1.33
C ALA A 194 7.52 -1.41 1.81
N ASP A 195 8.47 -0.64 1.26
CA ASP A 195 8.69 0.77 1.64
C ASP A 195 7.45 1.62 1.42
N LYS A 196 6.85 1.43 0.25
CA LYS A 196 5.62 2.13 -0.15
C LYS A 196 4.46 1.73 0.74
N ALA A 197 4.33 0.45 1.09
CA ALA A 197 3.31 -0.04 1.99
C ALA A 197 3.46 0.56 3.40
N LEU A 198 4.68 0.57 3.94
CA LEU A 198 4.98 1.18 5.24
C LEU A 198 4.62 2.67 5.26
N ARG A 199 4.98 3.41 4.20
CA ARG A 199 4.64 4.83 4.06
C ARG A 199 3.13 5.08 3.98
N LEU A 200 2.39 4.25 3.25
CA LEU A 200 0.93 4.39 3.18
C LEU A 200 0.28 4.03 4.53
N TRP A 201 0.77 2.98 5.17
CA TRP A 201 0.34 2.57 6.51
C TRP A 201 0.58 3.65 7.56
N SER A 202 1.75 4.30 7.57
CA SER A 202 2.08 5.35 8.55
C SER A 202 1.14 6.55 8.47
N ASN A 203 0.59 6.82 7.27
CA ASN A 203 -0.28 7.95 7.00
C ASN A 203 -1.79 7.62 7.04
N SER A 204 -2.18 6.35 7.15
CA SER A 204 -3.58 5.92 7.09
C SER A 204 -4.01 5.15 8.33
N SER A 205 -4.82 5.79 9.16
CA SER A 205 -5.37 5.15 10.37
C SER A 205 -6.19 3.88 10.07
N LYS A 206 -6.85 3.82 8.90
CA LYS A 206 -7.59 2.63 8.43
C LYS A 206 -6.66 1.46 8.15
N LEU A 207 -5.55 1.69 7.45
CA LEU A 207 -4.56 0.64 7.18
C LEU A 207 -3.93 0.10 8.48
N ARG A 208 -3.71 0.97 9.47
CA ARG A 208 -3.23 0.55 10.80
C ARG A 208 -4.19 -0.36 11.56
N GLN A 209 -5.49 -0.27 11.29
CA GLN A 209 -6.48 -1.21 11.85
C GLN A 209 -6.48 -2.56 11.11
N SER A 210 -5.88 -2.61 9.92
CA SER A 210 -5.95 -3.78 9.04
C SER A 210 -4.87 -4.80 9.40
N TYR A 211 -3.62 -4.33 9.51
CA TYR A 211 -2.44 -5.16 9.80
C TYR A 211 -1.33 -4.35 10.49
N ASP A 212 -0.41 -5.09 11.13
CA ASP A 212 0.80 -4.54 11.77
C ASP A 212 1.94 -4.51 10.75
N ALA A 213 2.05 -3.39 10.01
CA ALA A 213 3.03 -3.26 8.93
C ALA A 213 4.48 -3.35 9.42
N PRO A 214 4.89 -2.69 10.52
CA PRO A 214 6.27 -2.79 11.00
C PRO A 214 6.72 -4.23 11.25
N LYS A 215 5.86 -5.06 11.86
CA LYS A 215 6.18 -6.47 12.10
C LYS A 215 6.14 -7.31 10.83
N LEU A 216 5.12 -7.12 9.99
CA LEU A 216 4.93 -7.91 8.77
C LEU A 216 6.03 -7.65 7.74
N LEU A 217 6.53 -6.42 7.66
CA LEU A 217 7.45 -5.98 6.61
C LEU A 217 8.91 -5.85 7.08
N GLN A 218 9.21 -6.24 8.32
CA GLN A 218 10.51 -6.01 8.96
C GLN A 218 11.72 -6.42 8.10
N GLU A 219 11.63 -7.56 7.43
CA GLU A 219 12.74 -8.12 6.63
C GLU A 219 12.88 -7.51 5.24
N HIS A 220 11.93 -6.67 4.82
CA HIS A 220 11.79 -6.21 3.44
C HIS A 220 11.80 -4.69 3.28
N VAL A 221 11.63 -3.93 4.37
CA VAL A 221 11.69 -2.47 4.35
C VAL A 221 13.15 -2.01 4.32
N SER A 222 13.46 -1.09 3.42
CA SER A 222 14.77 -0.45 3.33
C SER A 222 15.02 0.49 4.52
N PRO A 223 16.29 0.76 4.87
CA PRO A 223 16.62 1.79 5.86
C PRO A 223 15.98 3.15 5.54
N GLU A 224 15.90 3.51 4.25
CA GLU A 224 15.25 4.71 3.73
C GLU A 224 13.73 4.68 3.97
N GLY A 225 13.08 3.53 3.77
CA GLY A 225 11.66 3.35 4.04
C GLY A 225 11.31 3.60 5.51
N TYR A 226 12.11 3.08 6.45
CA TYR A 226 11.96 3.40 7.87
C TYR A 226 12.21 4.88 8.17
N ALA A 227 13.25 5.48 7.57
CA ALA A 227 13.57 6.89 7.73
C ALA A 227 12.40 7.81 7.30
N GLU A 228 11.75 7.51 6.18
CA GLU A 228 10.54 8.21 5.71
C GLU A 228 9.36 8.02 6.68
N ALA A 229 9.13 6.80 7.16
CA ALA A 229 8.03 6.48 8.07
C ALA A 229 8.18 7.18 9.43
N PHE A 230 9.37 7.18 10.01
CA PHE A 230 9.67 7.93 11.23
C PHE A 230 9.48 9.44 11.05
N ARG A 231 9.93 9.97 9.90
CA ARG A 231 9.74 11.38 9.55
C ARG A 231 8.26 11.74 9.48
N ALA A 232 7.46 10.93 8.81
CA ALA A 232 6.01 11.10 8.73
C ALA A 232 5.36 11.06 10.11
N ALA A 233 5.71 10.09 10.96
CA ALA A 233 5.19 9.97 12.33
C ALA A 233 5.47 11.23 13.16
N LEU A 234 6.69 11.78 13.09
CA LEU A 234 7.07 13.01 13.80
C LEU A 234 6.41 14.27 13.24
N LEU A 235 6.14 14.33 11.94
CA LEU A 235 5.41 15.44 11.31
C LEU A 235 3.93 15.42 11.68
N CYS A 236 3.29 14.24 11.65
CA CYS A 236 1.90 14.03 12.00
C CYS A 236 1.63 13.98 13.52
N ARG A 237 2.67 13.92 14.35
CA ARG A 237 2.62 13.80 15.83
C ARG A 237 1.96 12.52 16.31
N ASP A 238 2.11 11.46 15.53
CA ASP A 238 1.51 10.17 15.84
C ASP A 238 2.47 9.35 16.71
N LYS A 239 2.27 9.42 18.04
CA LYS A 239 3.06 8.64 19.00
C LYS A 239 2.92 7.13 18.81
N SER A 240 1.74 6.67 18.37
CA SER A 240 1.51 5.23 18.17
C SER A 240 2.44 4.73 17.08
N VAL A 241 2.39 5.37 15.90
CA VAL A 241 3.25 5.00 14.77
C VAL A 241 4.72 5.07 15.13
N PHE A 242 5.14 6.10 15.86
CA PHE A 242 6.53 6.21 16.29
C PHE A 242 6.96 5.03 17.19
N ASN A 243 6.10 4.60 18.11
CA ASN A 243 6.36 3.47 18.99
C ASN A 243 6.39 2.15 18.20
N ASP A 244 5.40 1.93 17.34
CA ASP A 244 5.29 0.73 16.51
C ASP A 244 6.51 0.56 15.60
N LEU A 245 7.03 1.68 15.06
CA LEU A 245 8.27 1.68 14.26
C LEU A 245 9.51 1.43 15.12
N HIS A 246 9.60 2.03 16.31
CA HIS A 246 10.76 1.91 17.21
C HIS A 246 10.94 0.48 17.76
N ASP A 247 9.83 -0.22 17.99
CA ASP A 247 9.85 -1.61 18.46
C ASP A 247 10.54 -2.55 17.47
N VAL A 248 10.50 -2.22 16.18
CA VAL A 248 11.10 -3.00 15.09
C VAL A 248 12.45 -2.44 14.65
N CYS A 249 12.55 -1.11 14.51
CA CYS A 249 13.74 -0.41 14.04
C CYS A 249 14.18 0.63 15.09
N ARG A 250 15.19 0.28 15.89
CA ARG A 250 15.67 1.13 16.99
C ARG A 250 16.52 2.32 16.52
N SER A 251 17.20 2.17 15.38
CA SER A 251 18.18 3.14 14.89
C SER A 251 17.99 3.41 13.40
N PRO A 252 17.08 4.31 13.02
CA PRO A 252 16.94 4.73 11.63
C PRO A 252 18.18 5.51 11.17
N ILE A 253 18.54 5.38 9.90
CA ILE A 253 19.72 6.04 9.31
C ILE A 253 19.72 7.57 9.44
N ASN A 254 18.54 8.17 9.53
CA ASN A 254 18.35 9.61 9.67
C ASN A 254 18.03 10.04 11.10
N ALA A 255 18.38 9.24 12.12
CA ALA A 255 18.12 9.55 13.53
C ALA A 255 18.50 10.98 13.93
N SER A 256 19.68 11.46 13.51
CA SER A 256 20.12 12.83 13.79
C SER A 256 19.23 13.90 13.15
N GLU A 257 18.78 13.66 11.91
CA GLU A 257 17.81 14.52 11.22
C GLU A 257 16.46 14.47 11.95
N LEU A 258 15.99 13.30 12.37
CA LEU A 258 14.73 13.12 13.09
C LEU A 258 14.73 13.87 14.43
N VAL A 259 15.85 13.88 15.17
CA VAL A 259 16.01 14.68 16.39
C VAL A 259 15.94 16.19 16.07
N SER A 260 16.57 16.62 14.98
CA SER A 260 16.50 18.01 14.52
C SER A 260 15.06 18.41 14.13
N LEU A 261 14.33 17.48 13.53
CA LEU A 261 12.93 17.66 13.21
C LEU A 261 12.08 17.68 14.47
N ALA A 262 12.34 16.81 15.46
CA ALA A 262 11.65 16.80 16.75
C ALA A 262 11.83 18.12 17.51
N LEU A 263 12.93 18.83 17.26
CA LEU A 263 13.21 20.17 17.76
C LEU A 263 12.42 21.29 17.07
N ALA A 264 11.73 21.05 15.94
CA ALA A 264 10.98 22.10 15.25
C ALA A 264 9.81 22.65 16.10
N PRO A 265 9.37 23.91 15.89
CA PRO A 265 8.39 24.57 16.77
C PRO A 265 7.07 23.79 16.91
N ARG A 266 6.48 23.86 18.13
CA ARG A 266 5.26 23.14 18.58
C ARG A 266 5.38 21.63 18.85
N LYS A 267 6.57 21.05 18.99
CA LYS A 267 6.77 19.60 19.26
C LYS A 267 7.09 19.34 20.74
N ARG A 268 6.35 18.43 21.40
CA ARG A 268 6.37 18.21 22.87
C ARG A 268 7.08 16.94 23.34
N ASN A 269 7.72 16.17 22.45
CA ASN A 269 8.26 14.84 22.79
C ASN A 269 9.77 14.71 22.56
N LEU A 270 10.51 15.82 22.54
CA LEU A 270 11.94 15.81 22.22
C LEU A 270 12.74 14.84 23.11
N SER A 271 12.55 14.94 24.44
CA SER A 271 13.22 14.06 25.40
C SER A 271 12.95 12.57 25.14
N GLU A 272 11.68 12.22 24.82
CA GLU A 272 11.27 10.84 24.53
C GLU A 272 11.91 10.31 23.24
N VAL A 273 12.00 11.15 22.20
CA VAL A 273 12.65 10.81 20.94
C VAL A 273 14.16 10.65 21.12
N MET A 274 14.80 11.56 21.85
CA MET A 274 16.25 11.55 22.08
C MET A 274 16.72 10.37 22.93
N GLN A 275 15.89 9.88 23.86
CA GLN A 275 16.24 8.70 24.66
C GLN A 275 16.15 7.39 23.87
N ARG A 276 15.44 7.41 22.74
CA ARG A 276 15.09 6.20 21.98
C ARG A 276 15.88 6.06 20.69
N LEU A 277 16.36 7.17 20.13
CA LEU A 277 17.15 7.17 18.90
C LEU A 277 18.63 7.31 19.23
N ASP A 278 19.47 6.58 18.49
CA ASP A 278 20.92 6.77 18.51
C ASP A 278 21.29 7.87 17.50
N PHE A 279 21.79 9.01 17.97
CA PHE A 279 22.04 10.19 17.13
C PHE A 279 23.38 10.85 17.46
N ASP A 280 23.96 11.50 16.45
CA ASP A 280 25.18 12.28 16.60
C ASP A 280 24.86 13.64 17.23
N ALA A 281 25.34 13.88 18.45
CA ALA A 281 25.18 15.15 19.15
C ALA A 281 25.78 16.35 18.40
N ASN A 282 26.72 16.13 17.48
CA ASN A 282 27.38 17.15 16.67
C ASN A 282 26.80 17.27 15.25
N TYR A 283 25.64 16.64 15.00
CA TYR A 283 24.96 16.72 13.72
C TYR A 283 24.73 18.16 13.26
N VAL A 284 24.96 18.36 11.96
CA VAL A 284 24.72 19.61 11.24
C VAL A 284 23.70 19.32 10.15
N SER A 285 22.57 20.05 10.19
CA SER A 285 21.55 19.95 9.14
C SER A 285 22.04 20.47 7.80
N ASP A 286 21.32 20.15 6.72
CA ASP A 286 21.58 20.69 5.36
C ASP A 286 21.64 22.23 5.31
N SER A 287 21.00 22.90 6.28
CA SER A 287 21.06 24.36 6.44
C SER A 287 22.31 24.87 7.18
N GLY A 288 23.27 24.00 7.49
CA GLY A 288 24.45 24.30 8.30
C GLY A 288 24.18 24.38 9.80
N ARG A 289 22.95 24.17 10.28
CA ARG A 289 22.59 24.40 11.69
C ARG A 289 22.75 23.15 12.54
N SER A 290 23.39 23.30 13.70
CA SER A 290 23.33 22.30 14.78
C SER A 290 22.03 22.36 15.58
N TYR A 291 21.85 21.42 16.52
CA TYR A 291 20.71 21.43 17.44
C TYR A 291 20.61 22.72 18.25
N LEU A 292 21.73 23.22 18.79
CA LEU A 292 21.77 24.47 19.55
C LEU A 292 21.43 25.69 18.67
N HIS A 293 21.88 25.72 17.42
CA HIS A 293 21.47 26.76 16.45
C HIS A 293 19.96 26.73 16.21
N THR A 294 19.38 25.54 16.12
CA THR A 294 17.93 25.36 15.94
C THR A 294 17.14 25.87 17.16
N ILE A 295 17.63 25.62 18.37
CA ILE A 295 17.06 26.16 19.61
C ILE A 295 17.08 27.70 19.60
N VAL A 296 18.23 28.30 19.29
CA VAL A 296 18.36 29.77 19.21
C VAL A 296 17.45 30.35 18.12
N ALA A 297 17.38 29.72 16.95
CA ALA A 297 16.50 30.13 15.85
C ALA A 297 15.01 30.13 16.25
N ARG A 298 14.58 29.26 17.17
CA ARG A 298 13.19 29.20 17.65
C ARG A 298 12.79 30.28 18.65
N LEU A 299 13.74 30.90 19.35
CA LEU A 299 13.44 31.94 20.34
C LEU A 299 12.52 33.04 19.75
N GLY A 300 11.45 33.41 20.45
CA GLY A 300 10.51 34.45 20.00
C GLY A 300 9.53 34.06 18.88
N THR A 301 9.68 32.89 18.24
CA THR A 301 8.73 32.38 17.24
C THR A 301 7.70 31.41 17.83
N ASP A 302 8.08 30.71 18.90
CA ASP A 302 7.25 29.70 19.56
C ASP A 302 6.61 30.30 20.83
N LYS A 303 5.40 29.86 21.19
CA LYS A 303 4.73 30.28 22.45
C LYS A 303 5.34 29.61 23.70
N CYS A 304 6.45 28.90 23.55
CA CYS A 304 7.09 28.14 24.62
C CYS A 304 7.84 29.06 25.60
N LYS A 305 7.92 28.63 26.85
CA LYS A 305 8.64 29.37 27.91
C LYS A 305 10.14 29.26 27.67
N LEU A 306 10.88 30.33 28.00
CA LEU A 306 12.35 30.37 27.92
C LEU A 306 13.00 29.17 28.63
N LYS A 307 12.46 28.79 29.79
CA LYS A 307 12.91 27.64 30.58
C LYS A 307 13.00 26.34 29.75
N THR A 308 12.04 26.07 28.87
CA THR A 308 12.04 24.87 28.02
C THR A 308 13.21 24.87 27.04
N PHE A 309 13.54 26.04 26.46
CA PHE A 309 14.72 26.16 25.59
C PHE A 309 16.03 25.98 26.36
N CYS A 310 16.10 26.46 27.61
CA CYS A 310 17.25 26.23 28.49
C CYS A 310 17.39 24.74 28.84
N ASP A 311 16.29 24.05 29.12
CA ASP A 311 16.27 22.62 29.42
C ASP A 311 16.72 21.78 28.20
N ASP A 312 16.21 22.12 27.00
CA ASP A 312 16.62 21.49 25.74
C ASP A 312 18.13 21.74 25.48
N ALA A 313 18.61 22.98 25.65
CA ALA A 313 20.02 23.32 25.46
C ALA A 313 20.95 22.59 26.45
N ARG A 314 20.56 22.51 27.73
CA ARG A 314 21.26 21.72 28.76
C ARG A 314 21.36 20.26 28.38
N LEU A 315 20.34 19.72 27.72
CA LEU A 315 20.32 18.32 27.32
C LEU A 315 21.33 18.08 26.20
N PHE A 316 21.35 18.89 25.14
CA PHE A 316 22.35 18.77 24.07
C PHE A 316 23.79 19.02 24.53
N ILE A 317 24.02 20.00 25.40
CA ILE A 317 25.35 20.23 25.99
C ILE A 317 25.82 19.00 26.78
N ARG A 318 24.95 18.40 27.60
CA ARG A 318 25.28 17.16 28.33
C ARG A 318 25.59 15.98 27.42
N MET A 319 24.97 15.94 26.23
CA MET A 319 25.23 14.92 25.22
C MET A 319 26.51 15.20 24.41
N GLY A 320 27.20 16.31 24.66
CA GLY A 320 28.47 16.65 24.01
C GLY A 320 28.33 17.42 22.69
N THR A 321 27.21 18.11 22.46
CA THR A 321 27.07 19.01 21.30
C THR A 321 28.06 20.16 21.39
N SER A 322 28.96 20.25 20.41
CA SER A 322 30.00 21.25 20.38
C SER A 322 29.46 22.65 20.11
N LEU A 323 29.90 23.62 20.92
CA LEU A 323 29.59 25.04 20.72
C LEU A 323 30.42 25.70 19.61
N ARG A 324 31.44 25.00 19.10
CA ARG A 324 32.34 25.47 18.04
C ARG A 324 31.79 25.28 16.63
N ILE A 325 30.71 24.51 16.48
CA ILE A 325 30.03 24.32 15.20
C ILE A 325 29.61 25.70 14.66
N ARG A 326 29.85 25.91 13.36
CA ARG A 326 29.47 27.13 12.65
C ARG A 326 28.30 26.85 11.72
N ASP A 327 27.33 27.77 11.70
CA ASP A 327 26.25 27.72 10.72
C ASP A 327 26.69 28.10 9.30
N ALA A 328 25.75 28.08 8.35
CA ALA A 328 26.01 28.44 6.96
C ALA A 328 26.52 29.89 6.80
N GLU A 329 26.20 30.77 7.75
CA GLU A 329 26.71 32.14 7.84
C GLU A 329 28.07 32.23 8.55
N GLY A 330 28.66 31.10 8.95
CA GLY A 330 29.96 31.01 9.62
C GLY A 330 29.92 31.39 11.11
N LEU A 331 28.73 31.47 11.72
CA LEU A 331 28.53 31.95 13.09
C LEU A 331 28.39 30.78 14.06
N THR A 332 28.91 30.98 15.27
CA THR A 332 28.65 30.07 16.39
C THR A 332 27.29 30.34 17.03
N VAL A 333 26.78 29.38 17.79
CA VAL A 333 25.46 29.51 18.44
C VAL A 333 25.39 30.74 19.38
N VAL A 334 26.50 31.05 20.07
CA VAL A 334 26.60 32.22 20.95
C VAL A 334 26.51 33.52 20.14
N GLN A 335 27.15 33.57 18.96
CA GLN A 335 27.06 34.73 18.06
C GLN A 335 25.65 34.90 17.50
N CYS A 336 24.97 33.80 17.17
CA CYS A 336 23.58 33.82 16.72
C CYS A 336 22.63 34.31 17.80
N LEU A 337 22.84 33.91 19.06
CA LEU A 337 22.04 34.42 20.19
C LEU A 337 22.22 35.93 20.38
N ARG A 338 23.46 36.44 20.34
CA ARG A 338 23.74 37.88 20.45
C ARG A 338 23.11 38.70 19.32
N ARG A 339 23.15 38.21 18.08
CA ARG A 339 22.46 38.86 16.95
C ARG A 339 20.95 38.96 17.22
N LYS A 340 20.37 37.91 17.79
CA LYS A 340 18.94 37.85 18.10
C LYS A 340 18.55 38.77 19.25
N GLU A 341 19.35 38.86 20.31
CA GLU A 341 19.16 39.82 21.40
C GLU A 341 19.17 41.27 20.89
N LYS A 342 20.14 41.61 20.03
CA LYS A 342 20.22 42.94 19.39
C LYS A 342 18.98 43.26 18.55
N ALA A 343 18.46 42.29 17.81
CA ALA A 343 17.26 42.47 16.99
C ALA A 343 15.99 42.70 17.82
N VAL A 344 15.90 42.09 19.01
CA VAL A 344 14.75 42.23 19.92
C VAL A 344 14.85 43.50 20.79
N GLY A 345 16.05 44.09 20.93
CA GLY A 345 16.29 45.31 21.70
C GLY A 345 16.27 45.09 23.23
N ASP A 346 16.23 43.83 23.69
CA ASP A 346 16.22 43.46 25.10
C ASP A 346 17.30 42.40 25.36
N THR A 347 18.43 42.85 25.91
CA THR A 347 19.59 42.02 26.25
C THR A 347 19.42 41.18 27.51
N GLN A 348 18.36 41.40 28.30
CA GLN A 348 18.06 40.59 29.48
C GLN A 348 17.11 39.44 29.17
N ARG A 349 16.30 39.57 28.12
CA ARG A 349 15.30 38.58 27.73
C ARG A 349 15.80 37.14 27.60
N TYR A 350 17.06 36.95 27.18
CA TYR A 350 17.66 35.62 26.99
C TYR A 350 18.92 35.39 27.85
N ALA A 351 19.10 36.19 28.92
CA ALA A 351 20.29 36.17 29.74
C ALA A 351 20.61 34.79 30.33
N GLU A 352 19.59 34.03 30.75
CA GLU A 352 19.77 32.69 31.31
C GLU A 352 20.37 31.71 30.29
N LEU A 353 19.86 31.70 29.06
CA LEU A 353 20.39 30.86 27.98
C LEU A 353 21.79 31.32 27.56
N ARG A 354 22.05 32.63 27.57
CA ARG A 354 23.36 33.19 27.23
C ARG A 354 24.44 32.75 28.22
N LEU A 355 24.16 32.85 29.52
CA LEU A 355 25.07 32.38 30.57
C LEU A 355 25.37 30.89 30.39
N LEU A 356 24.33 30.08 30.20
CA LEU A 356 24.47 28.64 29.98
C LEU A 356 25.42 28.28 28.82
N LEU A 357 25.28 28.97 27.68
CA LEU A 357 26.12 28.71 26.51
C LEU A 357 27.56 29.20 26.71
N LEU A 358 27.77 30.30 27.44
CA LEU A 358 29.12 30.80 27.73
C LEU A 358 29.85 29.88 28.71
N ASP A 359 29.19 29.45 29.78
CA ASP A 359 29.76 28.52 30.77
C ASP A 359 30.16 27.20 30.08
N ALA A 360 29.31 26.68 29.18
CA ALA A 360 29.60 25.47 28.42
C ALA A 360 30.75 25.68 27.40
N GLN A 361 30.87 26.87 26.81
CA GLN A 361 31.95 27.21 25.90
C GLN A 361 33.31 27.31 26.62
N GLU A 362 33.33 27.88 27.84
CA GLU A 362 34.52 27.92 28.68
C GLU A 362 34.96 26.52 29.10
N ALA A 363 34.01 25.67 29.52
CA ALA A 363 34.29 24.27 29.85
C ALA A 363 34.90 23.47 28.68
N GLU A 364 34.53 23.76 27.43
CA GLU A 364 35.18 23.15 26.25
C GLU A 364 36.62 23.64 26.00
N LEU A 365 36.98 24.83 26.49
CA LEU A 365 38.31 25.39 26.33
C LEU A 365 39.28 24.82 27.37
N ASP A 366 38.80 24.50 28.57
CA ASP A 366 39.59 23.95 29.68
C ASP A 366 39.94 22.45 29.54
N VAL A 367 39.35 21.76 28.56
CA VAL A 367 39.55 20.31 28.29
C VAL A 367 40.65 20.06 27.24
N ILE A 368 41.26 21.12 26.69
CA ILE A 368 42.40 21.07 25.75
C ILE A 368 43.70 21.31 26.52
#